data_AF-J0ZLX0-F1
#
_entry.id   AF-J0ZLX0-F1
#
_cell.length_a   1.000
_cell.length_b   1.000
_cell.length_c   1.000
_cell.angle_alpha   90.00
_cell.angle_beta   90.00
_cell.angle_gamma   90.00
#
_symmetry.space_group_name_H-M   'P 1'
#
loop_
_entity.id
_entity.type
_entity.pdbx_description
1 polymer ?
#
loop_
_entity_poly.entity_id
_entity_poly.type
_entity_poly.pdbx_seq_one_letter_code
_entity_poly.pdbx_strand_id
1 'polypeptide(L)' 'MGDNAPIGPNSYEIAKLSAGLVVAAVKAVLNGDFKNAYALSRPPGHHCFSDQSMGFLLFE' A
#
# COMPACT_ATOMS: atom_id res chain seq x y z
N MET A 1 -7.83 -14.65 -6.85
CA MET A 1 -7.71 -13.35 -7.54
C MET A 1 -9.08 -12.70 -7.48
N GLY A 2 -9.19 -11.50 -6.91
CA GLY A 2 -10.46 -10.77 -6.96
C GLY A 2 -10.65 -10.04 -8.27
N ASP A 3 -11.87 -9.55 -8.49
CA ASP A 3 -12.25 -8.82 -9.70
C ASP A 3 -11.32 -7.62 -9.94
N ASN A 4 -10.82 -7.51 -11.18
CA ASN A 4 -9.92 -6.45 -11.64
C ASN A 4 -8.62 -6.28 -10.83
N ALA A 5 -8.02 -7.36 -10.31
CA ALA A 5 -6.72 -7.33 -9.64
C ALA A 5 -5.66 -8.24 -10.32
N PRO A 6 -5.25 -7.95 -11.58
CA PRO A 6 -4.16 -8.67 -12.22
C PRO A 6 -2.84 -8.43 -11.49
N ILE A 7 -2.10 -9.51 -11.21
CA ILE A 7 -0.77 -9.46 -10.60
C ILE A 7 0.27 -10.04 -11.55
N GLY A 8 1.41 -9.36 -11.67
CA GLY A 8 2.60 -9.88 -12.34
C GLY A 8 3.59 -10.53 -11.37
N PRO A 9 4.68 -11.12 -11.86
CA PRO A 9 5.79 -11.57 -11.02
C PRO A 9 6.23 -10.47 -10.03
N ASN A 10 6.58 -10.85 -8.80
CA ASN A 10 7.03 -9.95 -7.72
C ASN A 10 5.99 -8.93 -7.22
N SER A 11 4.73 -8.99 -7.67
CA SER A 11 3.70 -8.01 -7.24
C SER A 11 3.45 -8.03 -5.74
N TYR A 12 3.61 -9.18 -5.08
CA TYR A 12 3.53 -9.30 -3.62
C TYR A 12 4.59 -8.45 -2.91
N GLU A 13 5.86 -8.57 -3.29
CA GLU A 13 6.94 -7.79 -2.67
C GLU A 13 6.81 -6.29 -2.98
N ILE A 14 6.39 -5.94 -4.20
CA ILE A 14 6.11 -4.55 -4.57
C ILE A 14 4.96 -3.98 -3.73
N ALA A 15 3.89 -4.74 -3.52
CA ALA A 15 2.77 -4.31 -2.68
C ALA A 15 3.17 -4.16 -1.22
N LYS A 16 4.06 -5.01 -0.71
CA LYS A 16 4.61 -4.89 0.65
C LYS A 16 5.45 -3.61 0.81
N LEU A 17 6.26 -3.27 -0.20
CA LEU A 17 6.99 -2.00 -0.24
C LEU A 17 6.04 -0.79 -0.28
N SER A 18 4.97 -0.87 -1.08
CA SER A 18 3.92 0.15 -1.15
C SER A 18 3.30 0.44 0.22
N ALA A 19 2.86 -0.59 0.94
CA ALA A 19 2.33 -0.45 2.30
C ALA A 19 3.39 0.09 3.28
N GLY A 20 4.64 -0.36 3.14
CA GLY A 20 5.76 0.13 3.95
C GLY A 20 6.01 1.63 3.82
N LEU A 21 5.81 2.22 2.63
CA LEU A 21 5.94 3.67 2.41
C LEU A 21 4.91 4.46 3.22
N VAL A 22 3.67 4.00 3.25
CA VAL A 22 2.59 4.64 4.02
C VAL A 22 2.90 4.57 5.52
N VAL A 23 3.32 3.39 6.02
CA VAL A 23 3.70 3.21 7.43
C VAL A 23 4.86 4.13 7.81
N ALA A 24 5.88 4.23 6.97
CA ALA A 24 7.03 5.10 7.22
C ALA A 24 6.64 6.58 7.24
N ALA A 25 5.82 7.03 6.28
CA ALA A 25 5.32 8.40 6.20
C ALA A 25 4.51 8.79 7.45
N VAL A 26 3.62 7.92 7.91
CA VAL A 26 2.84 8.13 9.14
C VAL A 26 3.75 8.22 10.35
N LYS A 27 4.71 7.29 10.51
CA LYS A 27 5.66 7.30 11.62
C LYS A 27 6.48 8.58 11.66
N ALA A 28 6.99 9.04 10.52
CA ALA A 28 7.81 10.25 10.47
C ALA A 28 7.03 11.52 10.87
N VAL A 29 5.73 11.60 10.54
CA VAL A 29 4.87 12.69 11.01
C VAL A 29 4.58 12.55 12.51
N LEU A 30 4.24 11.36 13.00
CA LEU A 30 3.93 11.12 14.42
C LEU A 30 5.14 11.35 15.34
N ASN A 31 6.35 11.04 14.87
CA ASN A 31 7.58 11.28 15.61
C ASN A 31 8.00 12.76 15.63
N GLY A 32 7.35 13.60 14.81
CA GLY A 32 7.69 15.02 14.66
C GLY A 32 8.88 15.29 13.73
N ASP A 33 9.36 14.28 13.00
CA ASP A 33 10.46 14.44 12.02
C ASP A 33 10.03 15.36 10.87
N PHE A 34 8.74 15.31 10.49
CA PHE A 34 8.13 16.20 9.50
C PHE A 34 6.74 16.67 9.93
N LYS A 35 6.33 17.87 9.48
CA LYS A 35 4.98 18.39 9.76
C LYS A 35 3.88 17.71 8.94
N ASN A 36 4.23 17.16 7.79
CA ASN A 36 3.34 16.42 6.89
C ASN A 36 4.18 15.48 6.01
N ALA A 37 3.52 14.54 5.33
CA ALA A 37 4.17 13.62 4.40
C ALA A 37 3.19 13.24 3.27
N TYR A 38 3.75 12.86 2.13
CA TYR A 38 3.02 12.31 0.99
C TYR A 38 3.66 10.99 0.57
N ALA A 39 2.89 9.91 0.54
CA ALA A 39 3.36 8.57 0.19
C ALA A 39 2.86 8.19 -1.22
N LEU A 40 3.73 8.27 -2.22
CA LEU A 40 3.43 7.86 -3.60
C LEU A 40 3.48 6.33 -3.73
N SER A 41 2.45 5.66 -3.22
CA SER A 41 2.44 4.21 -3.01
C SER A 41 1.74 3.49 -4.17
N ARG A 42 2.41 2.51 -4.78
CA ARG A 42 1.86 1.65 -5.84
C ARG A 42 2.24 0.17 -5.60
N PRO A 43 1.30 -0.79 -5.69
CA PRO A 43 -0.14 -0.61 -5.95
C PRO A 43 -0.88 0.16 -4.83
N PRO A 44 -2.03 0.80 -5.14
CA PRO A 44 -2.83 1.48 -4.11
C PRO A 44 -3.41 0.49 -3.07
N GLY A 45 -4.09 0.98 -2.03
CA GLY A 45 -4.62 0.13 -0.93
C GLY A 45 -6.10 0.32 -0.54
N HIS A 46 -6.75 1.42 -0.91
CA HIS A 46 -8.09 1.81 -0.39
C HIS A 46 -9.31 0.93 -0.77
N HIS A 47 -9.12 -0.14 -1.54
CA HIS A 47 -10.17 -1.10 -1.92
C HIS A 47 -9.83 -2.55 -1.54
N CYS A 48 -8.71 -2.79 -0.85
CA CYS A 48 -8.43 -4.09 -0.25
C CYS A 48 -9.30 -4.25 0.99
N PHE A 49 -9.89 -5.43 1.19
CA PHE A 49 -10.36 -5.87 2.49
C PHE A 49 -9.35 -6.84 3.09
N SER A 50 -9.38 -7.03 4.40
CA SER A 50 -8.43 -7.89 5.13
C SER A 50 -8.30 -9.32 4.59
N ASP A 51 -9.32 -9.86 3.94
CA ASP A 51 -9.35 -11.19 3.33
C ASP A 51 -9.60 -11.17 1.80
N GLN A 52 -9.70 -9.99 1.17
CA GLN A 52 -10.04 -9.88 -0.25
C GLN A 52 -9.28 -8.76 -0.98
N SER A 53 -8.47 -9.16 -1.97
CA SER A 53 -7.88 -8.25 -2.97
C SER A 53 -8.94 -7.79 -3.97
N MET A 54 -9.12 -6.49 -4.21
CA MET A 54 -9.97 -5.96 -5.28
C MET A 54 -9.33 -4.74 -5.96
N GLY A 55 -9.62 -4.51 -7.24
CA GLY A 55 -9.29 -3.25 -7.91
C GLY A 55 -7.80 -2.89 -7.95
N PHE A 56 -6.93 -3.83 -8.36
CA PHE A 56 -5.47 -3.70 -8.46
C PHE A 56 -4.66 -3.75 -7.16
N LEU A 57 -5.30 -4.10 -6.03
CA LEU A 57 -4.72 -3.97 -4.70
C LEU A 57 -4.47 -5.35 -4.07
N LEU A 58 -3.35 -5.49 -3.35
CA LEU A 58 -2.92 -6.76 -2.72
C LEU A 58 -2.89 -6.71 -1.19
N PHE A 59 -2.88 -5.52 -0.59
CA PHE A 59 -2.86 -5.31 0.86
C PHE A 59 -3.69 -4.06 1.23
N GLU A 60 -4.24 -4.05 2.45
CA GLU A 60 -4.65 -2.82 3.17
C GLU A 60 -3.44 -2.12 3.80
#